data_AF-A0A8R1IVC4-F1
#
_entry.id   AF-A0A8R1IVC4-F1
#
_cell.length_a   1.000
_cell.length_b   1.000
_cell.length_c   1.000
_cell.angle_alpha   90.00
_cell.angle_beta   90.00
_cell.angle_gamma   90.00
#
_symmetry.space_group_name_H-M   'P 1'
#
loop_
_entity.id
_entity.type
_entity.pdbx_description
1 polymer ?
#
loop_
_entity_poly.entity_id
_entity_poly.type
_entity_poly.pdbx_seq_one_letter_code
_entity_poly.pdbx_strand_id
1 'polypeptide(L)'
;MSEYTRFDTVFLSVAQQLTGGVPQLLDVLFEFLSRKTDFYSGAGVDQARTLLLEKFDKHGGKAMKEAEEAKKRKDEQERKLAERRAAQKAKEEEEFRNAAKVVEVTEEEAAAFEREQKNVAATTNSGETSEKKDDGDEDTSHLIKPNSGNGADLANYQWTQTLQEVEAKIPINVGFAIKSRDVVVKIEKNAVSVGLKNQAPVFEGKLPHPVKVENSSWVIENGKAIVVTLEKIMIWSGGIASWILILPS
;
A
#
# COMPACT_ATOMS: atom_id res chain seq x y z
N MET A 1 -19.01 4.89 21.92
CA MET A 1 -17.57 4.94 22.24
C MET A 1 -17.40 4.76 23.74
N SER A 2 -16.24 4.32 24.21
CA SER A 2 -15.94 4.24 25.65
C SER A 2 -15.65 5.65 26.19
N GLU A 3 -15.98 5.95 27.44
CA GLU A 3 -15.68 7.26 28.04
C GLU A 3 -14.18 7.56 28.03
N TYR A 4 -13.34 6.52 28.09
CA TYR A 4 -11.89 6.64 28.12
C TYR A 4 -11.27 7.06 26.77
N THR A 5 -11.92 6.84 25.62
CA THR A 5 -11.31 7.14 24.31
C THR A 5 -11.14 8.63 24.04
N ARG A 6 -11.72 9.50 24.87
CA ARG A 6 -11.44 10.96 24.84
C ARG A 6 -10.01 11.31 25.28
N PHE A 7 -9.33 10.41 25.98
CA PHE A 7 -7.95 10.59 26.40
C PHE A 7 -6.93 10.01 25.42
N ASP A 8 -7.35 9.24 24.41
CA ASP A 8 -6.47 8.58 23.45
C ASP A 8 -5.55 9.58 22.75
N THR A 9 -6.06 10.75 22.35
CA THR A 9 -5.26 11.82 21.73
C THR A 9 -4.15 12.35 22.65
N VAL A 10 -4.39 12.39 23.96
CA VAL A 10 -3.40 12.82 24.96
C VAL A 10 -2.33 11.73 25.13
N PHE A 11 -2.75 10.46 25.29
CA PHE A 11 -1.82 9.34 25.42
C PHE A 11 -0.99 9.09 24.16
N LEU A 12 -1.57 9.24 22.96
CA LEU A 12 -0.83 9.20 21.69
C LEU A 12 0.18 10.35 21.61
N SER A 13 -0.20 11.57 22.00
CA SER A 13 0.71 12.72 21.97
C SER A 13 1.92 12.52 22.90
N VAL A 14 1.72 11.94 24.09
CA VAL A 14 2.83 11.56 24.99
C VAL A 14 3.65 10.41 24.39
N ALA A 15 3.01 9.34 23.90
CA ALA A 15 3.72 8.20 23.31
C ALA A 15 4.56 8.57 22.07
N GLN A 16 4.11 9.55 21.26
CA GLN A 16 4.87 10.08 20.11
C GLN A 16 6.11 10.88 20.51
N GLN A 17 6.16 11.41 21.74
CA GLN A 17 7.32 12.15 22.27
C GLN A 17 8.36 11.24 22.94
N LEU A 18 8.02 9.96 23.21
CA LEU A 18 8.85 9.02 23.95
C LEU A 18 9.52 8.00 23.02
N THR A 19 10.82 8.20 22.76
CA THR A 19 11.63 7.35 21.87
C THR A 19 11.87 5.94 22.40
N GLY A 20 11.73 5.70 23.71
CA GLY A 20 11.84 4.40 24.36
C GLY A 20 10.55 3.56 24.35
N GLY A 21 9.48 4.01 23.70
CA GLY A 21 8.24 3.25 23.51
C GLY A 21 7.51 2.92 24.81
N VAL A 22 6.84 1.75 24.84
CA VAL A 22 5.95 1.35 25.95
C VAL A 22 6.64 1.28 27.32
N PRO A 23 7.87 0.75 27.48
CA PRO A 23 8.57 0.79 28.77
C PRO A 23 8.76 2.22 29.28
N GLN A 24 9.28 3.13 28.46
CA GLN A 24 9.48 4.53 28.85
C GLN A 24 8.15 5.25 29.14
N LEU A 25 7.08 4.93 28.41
CA LEU A 25 5.72 5.45 28.67
C LEU A 25 5.20 5.02 30.05
N LEU A 26 5.49 3.79 30.48
CA LEU A 26 5.13 3.29 31.81
C LEU A 26 5.99 3.94 32.90
N ASP A 27 7.30 4.09 32.69
CA ASP A 27 8.19 4.78 33.63
C ASP A 27 7.72 6.22 33.87
N VAL A 28 7.44 6.98 32.80
CA VAL A 28 6.92 8.36 32.87
C VAL A 28 5.55 8.42 33.57
N LEU A 29 4.69 7.41 33.39
CA LEU A 29 3.41 7.32 34.09
C LEU A 29 3.58 7.07 35.59
N PHE A 30 4.47 6.16 36.00
CA PHE A 30 4.74 5.89 37.42
C PHE A 30 5.51 7.03 38.10
N GLU A 31 6.38 7.72 37.37
CA GLU A 31 7.05 8.94 37.85
C GLU A 31 6.04 10.10 38.01
N PHE A 32 5.07 10.23 37.11
CA PHE A 32 3.96 11.17 37.27
C PHE A 32 3.12 10.84 38.51
N LEU A 33 2.70 9.57 38.67
CA LEU A 33 1.90 9.14 39.82
C LEU A 33 2.63 9.39 41.14
N SER A 34 3.92 9.05 41.26
CA SER A 34 4.70 9.29 42.47
C SER A 34 4.95 10.78 42.79
N ARG A 35 4.90 11.67 41.79
CA ARG A 35 5.11 13.13 41.98
C ARG A 35 3.84 13.97 42.01
N LYS A 36 2.69 13.45 41.59
CA LYS A 36 1.44 14.23 41.38
C LYS A 36 0.17 13.62 41.95
N THR A 37 0.21 12.39 42.47
CA THR A 37 -0.92 11.81 43.21
C THR A 37 -0.43 11.18 44.52
N ASP A 38 -1.37 10.81 45.37
CA ASP A 38 -1.17 10.05 46.60
C ASP A 38 -1.06 8.53 46.35
N PHE A 39 -0.89 8.10 45.10
CA PHE A 39 -1.02 6.71 44.67
C PHE A 39 -0.14 5.71 45.43
N TYR A 40 1.08 6.11 45.83
CA TYR A 40 1.98 5.27 46.65
C TYR A 40 1.90 5.57 48.17
N SER A 41 1.30 6.69 48.58
CA SER A 41 1.37 7.21 49.95
C SER A 41 0.04 7.19 50.72
N GLY A 42 -1.11 7.19 50.04
CA GLY A 42 -2.43 7.22 50.66
C GLY A 42 -2.85 5.88 51.26
N ALA A 43 -2.75 4.79 50.49
CA ALA A 43 -3.17 3.43 50.91
C ALA A 43 -2.00 2.41 51.02
N GLY A 44 -0.77 2.85 50.75
CA GLY A 44 0.43 2.02 50.77
C GLY A 44 0.69 1.25 49.46
N VAL A 45 1.96 0.88 49.27
CA VAL A 45 2.49 0.31 48.01
C VAL A 45 1.82 -1.00 47.62
N ASP A 46 1.45 -1.85 48.59
CA ASP A 46 0.81 -3.14 48.31
C ASP A 46 -0.59 -2.98 47.71
N GLN A 47 -1.40 -2.04 48.22
CA GLN A 47 -2.72 -1.76 47.64
C GLN A 47 -2.61 -1.14 46.25
N ALA A 48 -1.64 -0.24 46.05
CA ALA A 48 -1.31 0.32 44.74
C ALA A 48 -0.94 -0.78 43.72
N ARG A 49 -0.16 -1.78 44.15
CA ARG A 49 0.21 -2.95 43.35
C ARG A 49 -0.98 -3.86 43.03
N THR A 50 -1.84 -4.16 44.01
CA THR A 50 -3.06 -4.95 43.78
C THR A 50 -3.99 -4.26 42.78
N LEU A 51 -4.18 -2.94 42.91
CA LEU A 51 -5.00 -2.16 42.00
C LEU A 51 -4.45 -2.17 40.55
N LEU A 52 -3.14 -2.06 40.38
CA LEU A 52 -2.49 -2.16 39.07
C LEU A 52 -2.71 -3.52 38.42
N LEU A 53 -2.53 -4.62 39.17
CA LEU A 53 -2.73 -5.97 38.66
C LEU A 53 -4.20 -6.19 38.25
N GLU A 54 -5.17 -5.79 39.09
CA GLU A 54 -6.60 -5.91 38.77
C GLU A 54 -6.98 -5.15 37.48
N LYS A 55 -6.41 -3.95 37.25
CA LYS A 55 -6.67 -3.22 36.00
C LYS A 55 -5.91 -3.81 34.82
N PHE A 56 -4.68 -4.26 35.01
CA PHE A 56 -3.86 -4.92 33.99
C PHE A 56 -4.56 -6.19 33.48
N ASP A 57 -4.98 -7.09 34.36
CA ASP A 57 -5.65 -8.34 33.99
C ASP A 57 -7.00 -8.09 33.30
N LYS A 58 -7.78 -7.13 33.81
CA LYS A 58 -9.07 -6.72 33.22
C LYS A 58 -8.94 -6.23 31.78
N HIS A 59 -7.91 -5.43 31.48
CA HIS A 59 -7.70 -4.87 30.14
C HIS A 59 -6.92 -5.84 29.23
N GLY A 60 -5.91 -6.53 29.75
CA GLY A 60 -5.13 -7.54 29.04
C GLY A 60 -5.96 -8.75 28.62
N GLY A 61 -6.80 -9.29 29.52
CA GLY A 61 -7.70 -10.40 29.22
C GLY A 61 -8.78 -10.06 28.19
N LYS A 62 -9.11 -8.77 28.03
CA LYS A 62 -9.95 -8.28 26.93
C LYS A 62 -9.14 -8.17 25.62
N ALA A 63 -7.98 -7.50 25.67
CA ALA A 63 -7.13 -7.28 24.50
C ALA A 63 -6.65 -8.60 23.86
N MET A 64 -6.30 -9.61 24.66
CA MET A 64 -5.93 -10.94 24.15
C MET A 64 -7.08 -11.60 23.37
N LYS A 65 -8.33 -11.50 23.86
CA LYS A 65 -9.49 -12.07 23.16
C LYS A 65 -9.77 -11.34 21.85
N GLU A 66 -9.76 -10.00 21.86
CA GLU A 66 -9.95 -9.20 20.65
C GLU A 66 -8.85 -9.49 19.60
N ALA A 67 -7.61 -9.73 20.04
CA ALA A 67 -6.49 -10.14 19.18
C ALA A 67 -6.62 -11.58 18.66
N GLU A 68 -7.05 -12.53 19.49
CA GLU A 68 -7.29 -13.93 19.09
C GLU A 68 -8.43 -14.02 18.07
N GLU A 69 -9.52 -13.27 18.29
CA GLU A 69 -10.64 -13.14 17.36
C GLU A 69 -10.24 -12.40 16.07
N ALA A 70 -9.37 -11.39 16.15
CA ALA A 70 -8.81 -10.74 14.95
C ALA A 70 -7.96 -11.71 14.12
N LYS A 71 -7.12 -12.52 14.78
CA LYS A 71 -6.34 -13.57 14.11
C LYS A 71 -7.25 -14.61 13.46
N LYS A 72 -8.20 -15.19 14.20
CA LYS A 72 -9.17 -16.17 13.66
C LYS A 72 -9.92 -15.65 12.43
N ARG A 73 -10.34 -14.38 12.45
CA ARG A 73 -10.99 -13.72 11.30
C ARG A 73 -10.04 -13.60 10.08
N LYS A 74 -8.77 -13.25 10.29
CA LYS A 74 -7.76 -13.19 9.21
C LYS A 74 -7.48 -14.58 8.62
N ASP A 75 -7.25 -15.58 9.48
CA ASP A 75 -6.97 -16.96 9.08
C ASP A 75 -8.17 -17.56 8.29
N GLU A 76 -9.42 -17.25 8.68
CA GLU A 76 -10.62 -17.66 7.94
C GLU A 76 -10.77 -16.93 6.60
N GLN A 77 -10.49 -15.63 6.54
CA GLN A 77 -10.50 -14.84 5.30
C GLN A 77 -9.47 -15.34 4.28
N GLU A 78 -8.26 -15.65 4.74
CA GLU A 78 -7.20 -16.21 3.89
C GLU A 78 -7.58 -17.59 3.35
N ARG A 79 -8.18 -18.45 4.19
CA ARG A 79 -8.68 -19.76 3.76
C ARG A 79 -9.77 -19.63 2.67
N LYS A 80 -10.78 -18.77 2.88
CA LYS A 80 -11.85 -18.53 1.89
C LYS A 80 -11.32 -17.94 0.57
N LEU A 81 -10.30 -17.08 0.64
CA LEU A 81 -9.65 -16.52 -0.55
C LEU A 81 -8.84 -17.57 -1.32
N ALA A 82 -8.15 -18.47 -0.62
CA ALA A 82 -7.43 -19.59 -1.22
C ALA A 82 -8.40 -20.60 -1.88
N GLU A 83 -9.49 -20.95 -1.19
CA GLU A 83 -10.55 -21.84 -1.70
C GLU A 83 -11.20 -21.27 -2.97
N ARG A 84 -11.56 -19.98 -2.98
CA ARG A 84 -12.08 -19.29 -4.17
C ARG A 84 -11.09 -19.33 -5.34
N ARG A 85 -9.80 -19.09 -5.09
CA ARG A 85 -8.75 -19.13 -6.14
C ARG A 85 -8.57 -20.54 -6.71
N ALA A 86 -8.59 -21.57 -5.87
CA ALA A 86 -8.52 -22.96 -6.31
C ALA A 86 -9.74 -23.35 -7.15
N ALA A 87 -10.95 -22.98 -6.71
CA ALA A 87 -12.19 -23.24 -7.46
C ALA A 87 -12.25 -22.48 -8.80
N GLN A 88 -11.73 -21.25 -8.86
CA GLN A 88 -11.61 -20.50 -10.10
C GLN A 88 -10.63 -21.19 -11.07
N LYS A 89 -9.41 -21.49 -10.63
CA LYS A 89 -8.43 -22.17 -11.49
C LYS A 89 -8.92 -23.54 -11.99
N ALA A 90 -9.63 -24.29 -11.16
CA ALA A 90 -10.20 -25.58 -11.56
C ALA A 90 -11.26 -25.45 -12.68
N LYS A 91 -12.02 -24.35 -12.70
CA LYS A 91 -12.94 -24.03 -13.80
C LYS A 91 -12.19 -23.64 -15.06
N GLU A 92 -11.22 -22.73 -14.96
CA GLU A 92 -10.38 -22.30 -16.09
C GLU A 92 -9.69 -23.51 -16.74
N GLU A 93 -9.20 -24.47 -15.95
CA GLU A 93 -8.57 -25.72 -16.41
C GLU A 93 -9.57 -26.73 -17.02
N GLU A 94 -10.82 -26.76 -16.55
CA GLU A 94 -11.90 -27.57 -17.13
C GLU A 94 -12.46 -26.98 -18.43
N GLU A 95 -12.63 -25.65 -18.48
CA GLU A 95 -13.03 -24.90 -19.67
C GLU A 95 -11.97 -25.03 -20.77
N PHE A 96 -10.69 -24.90 -20.42
CA PHE A 96 -9.57 -25.16 -21.35
C PHE A 96 -9.55 -26.60 -21.87
N ARG A 97 -9.75 -27.60 -20.99
CA ARG A 97 -9.89 -29.02 -21.38
C ARG A 97 -11.07 -29.26 -22.32
N ASN A 98 -12.21 -28.62 -22.06
CA ASN A 98 -13.40 -28.79 -22.88
C ASN A 98 -13.24 -28.10 -24.24
N ALA A 99 -12.64 -26.90 -24.29
CA ALA A 99 -12.30 -26.23 -25.53
C ALA A 99 -11.35 -27.06 -26.39
N ALA A 100 -10.25 -27.59 -25.81
CA ALA A 100 -9.32 -28.48 -26.51
C ALA A 100 -10.01 -29.74 -27.07
N LYS A 101 -10.97 -30.32 -26.34
CA LYS A 101 -11.71 -31.51 -26.75
C LYS A 101 -12.72 -31.26 -27.89
N VAL A 102 -13.16 -30.03 -28.11
CA VAL A 102 -14.11 -29.69 -29.19
C VAL A 102 -13.42 -29.58 -30.56
N VAL A 103 -12.09 -29.42 -30.61
CA VAL A 103 -11.33 -29.18 -31.85
C VAL A 103 -11.02 -30.45 -32.65
N GLU A 104 -11.02 -31.65 -32.04
CA GLU A 104 -10.64 -32.91 -32.71
C GLU A 104 -11.69 -33.50 -33.69
N VAL A 105 -12.80 -32.80 -34.01
CA VAL A 105 -13.87 -33.34 -34.89
C VAL A 105 -14.39 -32.33 -35.93
N THR A 106 -13.51 -31.80 -36.79
CA THR A 106 -13.89 -31.14 -38.07
C THR A 106 -12.77 -31.22 -39.13
N GLU A 107 -12.11 -32.38 -39.28
CA GLU A 107 -10.98 -32.54 -40.22
C GLU A 107 -11.40 -32.65 -41.71
N GLU A 108 -12.69 -32.81 -41.99
CA GLU A 108 -13.19 -33.15 -43.34
C GLU A 108 -13.30 -31.95 -44.31
N GLU A 109 -13.43 -30.70 -43.82
CA GLU A 109 -13.57 -29.50 -44.68
C GLU A 109 -12.23 -28.86 -45.10
N ALA A 110 -11.14 -29.10 -44.36
CA ALA A 110 -9.85 -28.42 -44.60
C ALA A 110 -9.18 -28.84 -45.93
N ALA A 111 -9.46 -30.05 -46.43
CA ALA A 111 -8.82 -30.63 -47.61
C ALA A 111 -9.16 -29.94 -48.95
N ALA A 112 -10.15 -29.03 -48.97
CA ALA A 112 -10.63 -28.39 -50.19
C ALA A 112 -9.71 -27.28 -50.74
N PHE A 113 -8.93 -26.60 -49.88
CA PHE A 113 -8.27 -25.33 -50.25
C PHE A 113 -6.81 -25.47 -50.74
N GLU A 114 -6.13 -26.59 -50.48
CA GLU A 114 -4.69 -26.75 -50.78
C GLU A 114 -4.32 -26.85 -52.27
N ARG A 115 -5.29 -26.97 -53.20
CA ARG A 115 -4.99 -27.24 -54.62
C ARG A 115 -4.54 -26.03 -55.45
N GLU A 116 -4.73 -24.80 -54.96
CA GLU A 116 -4.59 -23.60 -55.81
C GLU A 116 -3.34 -22.73 -55.51
N GLN A 117 -2.53 -23.07 -54.50
CA GLN A 117 -1.33 -22.28 -54.11
C GLN A 117 0.02 -22.99 -54.33
N LYS A 118 0.12 -23.88 -55.32
CA LYS A 118 1.41 -24.45 -55.77
C LYS A 118 1.93 -23.80 -57.05
N ASN A 119 2.38 -22.55 -56.93
CA ASN A 119 3.35 -22.00 -57.87
C ASN A 119 4.26 -20.97 -57.18
N VAL A 120 5.52 -20.87 -57.64
CA VAL A 120 6.60 -20.04 -57.04
C VAL A 120 6.98 -20.44 -55.60
N ALA A 121 7.53 -21.65 -55.46
CA ALA A 121 8.55 -21.89 -54.45
C ALA A 121 9.93 -21.38 -54.98
N ALA A 122 10.91 -21.26 -54.07
CA ALA A 122 12.26 -20.70 -54.22
C ALA A 122 12.38 -19.18 -53.91
N THR A 123 13.31 -18.70 -53.06
CA THR A 123 14.39 -19.45 -52.40
C THR A 123 14.92 -18.80 -51.10
N THR A 124 15.03 -19.61 -50.02
CA THR A 124 16.26 -19.83 -49.22
C THR A 124 16.90 -18.61 -48.50
N ASN A 125 17.18 -18.59 -47.16
CA ASN A 125 17.14 -19.67 -46.16
C ASN A 125 17.10 -19.19 -44.68
N SER A 126 16.61 -20.09 -43.81
CA SER A 126 17.08 -20.47 -42.45
C SER A 126 17.27 -19.46 -41.29
N GLY A 127 16.83 -19.87 -40.09
CA GLY A 127 17.20 -19.32 -38.77
C GLY A 127 16.08 -18.48 -38.14
N GLU A 128 15.02 -19.06 -37.56
CA GLU A 128 14.98 -19.60 -36.17
C GLU A 128 15.56 -18.65 -35.11
N THR A 129 14.95 -18.34 -33.96
CA THR A 129 13.63 -18.58 -33.31
C THR A 129 13.67 -17.66 -32.05
N SER A 130 12.64 -16.97 -31.56
CA SER A 130 11.20 -17.20 -31.55
C SER A 130 10.35 -15.91 -31.56
N GLU A 131 9.18 -15.97 -32.20
CA GLU A 131 8.00 -15.13 -31.90
C GLU A 131 7.17 -15.81 -30.77
N LYS A 132 6.04 -15.34 -30.22
CA LYS A 132 5.09 -14.22 -30.38
C LYS A 132 4.46 -14.04 -28.96
N LYS A 133 4.00 -12.89 -28.44
CA LYS A 133 2.98 -11.92 -28.88
C LYS A 133 1.57 -12.50 -29.05
N ASP A 134 0.64 -12.00 -28.22
CA ASP A 134 -0.78 -11.66 -28.47
C ASP A 134 -1.74 -12.80 -28.95
N ASP A 135 -3.04 -12.82 -28.61
CA ASP A 135 -3.95 -11.80 -28.04
C ASP A 135 -5.09 -12.41 -27.18
N GLY A 136 -5.65 -11.60 -26.25
CA GLY A 136 -7.02 -11.70 -25.66
C GLY A 136 -7.42 -12.91 -24.78
N ASP A 137 -8.16 -12.77 -23.67
CA ASP A 137 -8.59 -11.61 -22.84
C ASP A 137 -8.99 -12.19 -21.43
N GLU A 138 -9.79 -11.67 -20.48
CA GLU A 138 -10.67 -10.49 -20.39
C GLU A 138 -10.19 -9.45 -19.35
N ASP A 139 -10.51 -8.18 -19.63
CA ASP A 139 -10.74 -7.04 -18.73
C ASP A 139 -10.21 -7.11 -17.27
N THR A 140 -8.91 -6.95 -17.13
CA THR A 140 -8.28 -6.46 -15.88
C THR A 140 -7.37 -5.24 -16.13
N SER A 141 -7.62 -4.54 -17.24
CA SER A 141 -6.77 -3.54 -17.91
C SER A 141 -6.37 -2.28 -17.11
N HIS A 142 -6.83 -2.14 -15.87
CA HIS A 142 -6.65 -0.96 -15.02
C HIS A 142 -5.95 -1.24 -13.68
N LEU A 143 -5.61 -2.50 -13.36
CA LEU A 143 -4.87 -2.82 -12.13
C LEU A 143 -3.35 -2.86 -12.38
N ILE A 144 -2.71 -1.69 -12.25
CA ILE A 144 -1.24 -1.61 -12.18
C ILE A 144 -0.77 -2.47 -11.00
N LYS A 145 0.12 -3.44 -11.26
CA LYS A 145 0.64 -4.35 -10.25
C LYS A 145 1.42 -3.55 -9.18
N PRO A 146 1.10 -3.70 -7.87
CA PRO A 146 1.81 -2.95 -6.84
C PRO A 146 3.30 -3.29 -6.78
N ASN A 147 4.12 -2.27 -6.52
CA ASN A 147 5.54 -2.45 -6.23
C ASN A 147 5.76 -2.94 -4.78
N SER A 148 7.01 -3.30 -4.44
CA SER A 148 7.37 -3.81 -3.10
C SER A 148 7.09 -2.81 -1.97
N GLY A 149 6.86 -1.53 -2.27
CA GLY A 149 6.48 -0.47 -1.34
C GLY A 149 4.97 -0.20 -1.29
N ASN A 150 4.12 -1.11 -1.77
CA ASN A 150 2.65 -0.97 -1.83
C ASN A 150 2.14 0.24 -2.64
N GLY A 151 2.99 0.85 -3.46
CA GLY A 151 2.62 1.88 -4.44
C GLY A 151 2.71 1.33 -5.86
N ALA A 152 3.06 2.19 -6.83
CA ALA A 152 3.17 1.80 -8.23
C ALA A 152 4.35 2.47 -8.93
N ASP A 153 4.88 1.80 -9.95
CA ASP A 153 5.95 2.28 -10.80
C ASP A 153 5.34 2.69 -12.16
N LEU A 154 5.38 3.98 -12.49
CA LEU A 154 4.89 4.53 -13.76
C LEU A 154 6.06 5.09 -14.58
N ALA A 155 5.87 5.31 -15.87
CA ALA A 155 6.92 5.79 -16.78
C ALA A 155 7.49 7.17 -16.38
N ASN A 156 6.68 8.02 -15.76
CA ASN A 156 7.02 9.42 -15.42
C ASN A 156 7.38 9.62 -13.94
N TYR A 157 6.96 8.71 -13.05
CA TYR A 157 7.25 8.75 -11.61
C TYR A 157 7.00 7.37 -10.98
N GLN A 158 7.67 7.08 -9.88
CA GLN A 158 7.40 5.91 -9.04
C GLN A 158 6.97 6.38 -7.65
N TRP A 159 6.16 5.60 -6.94
CA TRP A 159 5.79 5.94 -5.57
C TRP A 159 5.64 4.70 -4.69
N THR A 160 5.88 4.88 -3.40
CA THR A 160 5.70 3.88 -2.34
C THR A 160 4.89 4.48 -1.19
N GLN A 161 4.38 3.63 -0.30
CA GLN A 161 3.63 4.10 0.86
C GLN A 161 3.77 3.18 2.08
N THR A 162 3.73 3.81 3.25
CA THR A 162 3.56 3.15 4.55
C THR A 162 2.15 3.41 5.07
N LEU A 163 1.84 2.99 6.31
CA LEU A 163 0.62 3.44 7.00
C LEU A 163 0.65 4.94 7.35
N GLN A 164 1.83 5.56 7.38
CA GLN A 164 2.04 6.93 7.87
C GLN A 164 2.30 7.92 6.74
N GLU A 165 2.95 7.51 5.65
CA GLU A 165 3.36 8.42 4.56
C GLU A 165 3.17 7.84 3.15
N VAL A 166 3.36 8.71 2.16
CA VAL A 166 3.58 8.36 0.75
C VAL A 166 4.89 9.01 0.30
N GLU A 167 5.79 8.27 -0.33
CA GLU A 167 6.97 8.82 -0.98
C GLU A 167 6.83 8.69 -2.50
N ALA A 168 6.91 9.81 -3.22
CA ALA A 168 6.86 9.88 -4.68
C ALA A 168 8.19 10.40 -5.25
N LYS A 169 8.82 9.60 -6.11
CA LYS A 169 10.10 9.88 -6.76
C LYS A 169 9.87 10.14 -8.25
N ILE A 170 10.12 11.38 -8.65
CA ILE A 170 9.80 11.93 -9.97
C ILE A 170 11.13 12.24 -10.70
N PRO A 171 11.56 11.41 -11.67
CA PRO A 171 12.73 11.70 -12.51
C PRO A 171 12.49 12.94 -13.37
N ILE A 172 13.49 13.81 -13.49
CA ILE A 172 13.42 15.05 -14.26
C ILE A 172 14.50 15.01 -15.35
N ASN A 173 14.09 14.70 -16.58
CA ASN A 173 14.97 14.43 -17.70
C ASN A 173 15.52 15.72 -18.35
N VAL A 174 16.41 16.42 -17.65
CA VAL A 174 17.13 17.60 -18.16
C VAL A 174 18.64 17.36 -18.29
N GLY A 175 19.26 18.04 -19.26
CA GLY A 175 20.70 17.92 -19.56
C GLY A 175 21.65 18.58 -18.55
N PHE A 176 21.20 18.94 -17.35
CA PHE A 176 22.00 19.61 -16.32
C PHE A 176 21.60 19.14 -14.91
N ALA A 177 22.50 19.27 -13.94
CA ALA A 177 22.21 18.93 -12.55
C ALA A 177 21.32 19.99 -11.89
N ILE A 178 20.13 19.57 -11.45
CA ILE A 178 19.07 20.40 -10.90
C ILE A 178 19.45 20.92 -9.51
N LYS A 179 19.06 22.17 -9.19
CA LYS A 179 19.27 22.79 -7.87
C LYS A 179 17.95 23.38 -7.36
N SER A 180 17.83 23.53 -6.04
CA SER A 180 16.57 23.91 -5.37
C SER A 180 15.96 25.25 -5.84
N ARG A 181 16.78 26.16 -6.37
CA ARG A 181 16.34 27.45 -6.95
C ARG A 181 15.63 27.31 -8.31
N ASP A 182 15.89 26.21 -9.00
CA ASP A 182 15.44 25.91 -10.37
C ASP A 182 14.17 25.01 -10.34
N VAL A 183 13.77 24.57 -9.15
CA VAL A 183 12.60 23.71 -8.86
C VAL A 183 11.47 24.53 -8.23
N VAL A 184 10.23 24.14 -8.50
CA VAL A 184 9.04 24.59 -7.77
C VAL A 184 8.27 23.36 -7.28
N VAL A 185 8.16 23.20 -5.96
CA VAL A 185 7.27 22.23 -5.32
C VAL A 185 6.24 23.00 -4.50
N LYS A 186 4.96 22.66 -4.69
CA LYS A 186 3.84 23.08 -3.84
C LYS A 186 3.20 21.83 -3.25
N ILE A 187 3.11 21.79 -1.93
CA ILE A 187 2.36 20.78 -1.20
C ILE A 187 1.19 21.52 -0.53
N GLU A 188 -0.02 21.11 -0.85
CA GLU A 188 -1.25 21.62 -0.26
C GLU A 188 -2.01 20.47 0.41
N LYS A 189 -2.95 20.80 1.30
CA LYS A 189 -3.64 19.80 2.13
C LYS A 189 -4.29 18.67 1.31
N ASN A 190 -4.77 18.95 0.09
CA ASN A 190 -5.39 17.96 -0.80
C ASN A 190 -4.81 17.97 -2.24
N ALA A 191 -3.63 18.54 -2.47
CA ALA A 191 -3.05 18.66 -3.80
C ALA A 191 -1.52 18.75 -3.74
N VAL A 192 -0.84 18.34 -4.80
CA VAL A 192 0.61 18.46 -4.94
C VAL A 192 0.96 18.85 -6.37
N SER A 193 1.94 19.73 -6.52
CA SER A 193 2.46 20.19 -7.82
C SER A 193 3.98 20.29 -7.75
N VAL A 194 4.66 19.66 -8.71
CA VAL A 194 6.12 19.48 -8.77
C VAL A 194 6.58 19.79 -10.18
N GLY A 195 7.53 20.70 -10.34
CA GLY A 195 8.08 21.03 -11.65
C GLY A 195 9.33 21.90 -11.62
N LEU A 196 9.77 22.32 -12.79
CA LEU A 196 10.86 23.27 -12.94
C LEU A 196 10.34 24.70 -13.06
N LYS A 197 11.13 25.65 -12.57
CA LYS A 197 10.78 27.06 -12.58
C LYS A 197 10.63 27.57 -14.01
N ASN A 198 9.53 28.30 -14.27
CA ASN A 198 9.13 28.81 -15.59
C ASN A 198 8.80 27.71 -16.63
N GLN A 199 8.49 26.49 -16.20
CA GLN A 199 7.95 25.42 -17.05
C GLN A 199 6.59 24.95 -16.53
N ALA A 200 5.90 24.12 -17.30
CA ALA A 200 4.74 23.39 -16.79
C ALA A 200 5.16 22.43 -15.65
N PRO A 201 4.29 22.17 -14.66
CA PRO A 201 4.50 21.10 -13.69
C PRO A 201 4.73 19.76 -14.39
N VAL A 202 5.72 19.01 -13.91
CA VAL A 202 6.05 17.65 -14.39
C VAL A 202 5.11 16.62 -13.75
N PHE A 203 4.62 16.92 -12.55
CA PHE A 203 3.59 16.17 -11.85
C PHE A 203 2.67 17.16 -11.12
N GLU A 204 1.37 17.14 -11.40
CA GLU A 204 0.37 17.93 -10.68
C GLU A 204 -0.89 17.09 -10.51
N GLY A 205 -1.38 16.98 -9.28
CA GLY A 205 -2.47 16.07 -8.97
C GLY A 205 -3.20 16.42 -7.67
N LYS A 206 -4.49 16.11 -7.65
CA LYS A 206 -5.33 16.17 -6.45
C LYS A 206 -5.12 14.89 -5.63
N LEU A 207 -4.78 15.03 -4.36
CA LEU A 207 -4.60 13.92 -3.44
C LEU A 207 -5.99 13.36 -3.03
N PRO A 208 -6.16 12.02 -2.92
CA PRO A 208 -7.47 11.41 -2.67
C PRO A 208 -8.05 11.73 -1.28
N HIS A 209 -7.18 11.91 -0.28
CA HIS A 209 -7.53 12.45 1.04
C HIS A 209 -6.35 13.26 1.61
N PRO A 210 -6.47 13.94 2.76
CA PRO A 210 -5.55 15.02 3.12
C PRO A 210 -4.22 14.58 3.75
N VAL A 211 -3.21 15.44 3.57
CA VAL A 211 -1.86 15.32 4.13
C VAL A 211 -1.54 16.46 5.12
N LYS A 212 -0.59 16.23 6.04
CA LYS A 212 -0.02 17.27 6.91
C LYS A 212 1.02 18.06 6.13
N VAL A 213 0.70 19.29 5.74
CA VAL A 213 1.61 20.09 4.90
C VAL A 213 2.87 20.46 5.67
N GLU A 214 2.73 20.78 6.96
CA GLU A 214 3.79 21.14 7.89
C GLU A 214 4.85 20.05 8.13
N ASN A 215 4.48 18.78 7.96
CA ASN A 215 5.39 17.63 8.11
C ASN A 215 5.80 17.01 6.75
N SER A 216 5.19 17.45 5.65
CA SER A 216 5.53 16.97 4.32
C SER A 216 6.76 17.70 3.77
N SER A 217 7.62 16.99 3.06
CA SER A 217 8.92 17.54 2.62
C SER A 217 9.27 17.10 1.19
N TRP A 218 10.32 17.70 0.62
CA TRP A 218 10.87 17.29 -0.66
C TRP A 218 12.39 17.49 -0.70
N VAL A 219 13.07 16.64 -1.46
CA VAL A 219 14.53 16.67 -1.66
C VAL A 219 14.87 16.46 -3.14
N ILE A 220 16.08 16.86 -3.54
CA ILE A 220 16.61 16.58 -4.88
C ILE A 220 17.61 15.44 -4.75
N GLU A 221 17.30 14.30 -5.37
CA GLU A 221 18.15 13.12 -5.39
C GLU A 221 19.07 13.17 -6.62
N ASN A 222 20.38 13.01 -6.39
CA ASN A 222 21.43 12.90 -7.42
C ASN A 222 21.43 14.02 -8.49
N GLY A 223 20.79 15.16 -8.21
CA GLY A 223 20.59 16.27 -9.15
C GLY A 223 19.69 15.94 -10.34
N LYS A 224 18.93 14.84 -10.30
CA LYS A 224 18.18 14.27 -11.45
C LYS A 224 16.75 13.83 -11.13
N ALA A 225 16.39 13.64 -9.87
CA ALA A 225 15.02 13.33 -9.46
C ALA A 225 14.61 14.24 -8.30
N ILE A 226 13.31 14.53 -8.21
CA ILE A 226 12.70 15.16 -7.04
C ILE A 226 11.98 14.04 -6.28
N VAL A 227 12.28 13.90 -4.99
CA VAL A 227 11.58 12.98 -4.09
C VAL A 227 10.71 13.83 -3.17
N VAL A 228 9.43 13.48 -3.05
CA VAL A 228 8.43 14.18 -2.23
C VAL A 228 7.83 13.19 -1.24
N THR A 229 7.94 13.50 0.05
CA THR A 229 7.45 12.66 1.14
C THR A 229 6.27 13.36 1.82
N LEU A 230 5.11 12.72 1.80
CA LEU A 230 3.83 13.28 2.22
C LEU A 230 3.29 12.53 3.46
N GLU A 231 3.19 13.19 4.62
CA GLU A 231 2.62 12.55 5.81
C GLU A 231 1.08 12.53 5.75
N LYS A 232 0.48 11.35 5.89
CA LYS A 232 -0.97 11.12 5.80
C LYS A 232 -1.68 11.63 7.05
N ILE A 233 -2.82 12.31 6.89
CA ILE A 233 -3.73 12.54 8.02
C ILE A 233 -4.55 11.26 8.26
N MET A 234 -4.29 10.58 9.38
CA MET A 234 -5.08 9.43 9.84
C MET A 234 -6.50 9.85 10.23
N ILE A 235 -7.44 9.71 9.28
CA ILE A 235 -8.87 9.89 9.52
C ILE A 235 -9.48 8.59 10.10
N TRP A 236 -9.86 8.63 11.38
CA TRP A 236 -10.45 7.48 12.08
C TRP A 236 -11.94 7.32 11.74
N SER A 237 -12.21 6.78 10.56
CA SER A 237 -13.56 6.49 10.06
C SER A 237 -14.02 5.09 10.51
N GLY A 238 -14.96 5.04 11.47
CA GLY A 238 -15.67 3.80 11.82
C GLY A 238 -14.82 2.66 12.43
N GLY A 239 -13.60 2.95 12.88
CA GLY A 239 -12.70 1.95 13.48
C GLY A 239 -11.83 1.16 12.48
N ILE A 240 -11.77 1.59 11.21
CA ILE A 240 -10.88 1.01 10.20
C ILE A 240 -10.01 2.13 9.63
N ALA A 241 -8.70 1.94 9.60
CA ALA A 241 -7.76 2.84 8.93
C ALA A 241 -7.80 2.62 7.41
N SER A 242 -8.89 3.05 6.77
CA SER A 242 -9.10 2.85 5.32
C SER A 242 -8.39 3.93 4.50
N TRP A 243 -7.26 3.55 3.90
CA TRP A 243 -6.50 4.32 2.91
C TRP A 243 -5.94 3.34 1.86
N ILE A 244 -6.84 2.76 1.06
CA ILE A 244 -6.48 1.94 -0.11
C ILE A 244 -7.05 2.62 -1.34
N LEU A 245 -6.17 3.29 -2.11
CA LEU A 245 -6.09 3.32 -3.58
C LEU A 245 -5.21 4.50 -4.05
N ILE A 246 -4.26 4.16 -4.93
CA ILE A 246 -3.85 4.86 -6.17
C ILE A 246 -3.80 6.41 -6.14
N LEU A 247 -2.59 6.96 -6.27
CA LEU A 247 -2.38 8.27 -6.90
C LEU A 247 -2.82 8.19 -8.37
N PRO A 248 -3.63 9.14 -8.90
CA PRO A 248 -4.09 9.10 -10.28
C PRO A 248 -2.91 9.10 -11.25
N SER A 249 -3.04 8.35 -12.35
CA SER A 249 -2.05 8.21 -13.43
C SER A 249 -1.86 9.48 -14.25
#